data_AF-A0A8T2XEN1-F1
#
_entry.id   AF-A0A8T2XEN1-F1
#
_cell.length_a   1.000
_cell.length_b   1.000
_cell.length_c   1.000
_cell.angle_alpha   90.00
_cell.angle_beta   90.00
_cell.angle_gamma   90.00
#
_symmetry.space_group_name_H-M   'P 1'
#
loop_
_entity.id
_entity.type
_entity.pdbx_description
1 polymer ?
#
loop_
_entity_poly.entity_id
_entity_poly.type
_entity_poly.pdbx_seq_one_letter_code
_entity_poly.pdbx_strand_id
1 'polypeptide(L)'
;MARLDTVKNITGLTEWFGKNTKLRNLVNLVVVAGFFDPSKSNDREEIAEIKKMHALIEKYQLKGQFRWIAAQTDRYRNGELYRCIADTKGAFVQPALYEAFGLTVIEAMNCGLPTFATNQGGPAEILVDGISGFHIDPNNGDESSNKIADFFEKCKTDAENWNKMSAAGLQRIYECYTWKIYANKVLNMGSVYGFWRQTNKEQKLAKQRYIEAFYNLQFNNLAKNVPIPEFASSTQTSSTSKTKPQETAPTAVVESQHSLPTQEAKPKVEEAPVLMPKTQLTQRHVF
;
A
#
# COMPACT_ATOMS: atom_id res chain seq x y z
N MET A 1 -8.82 5.06 0.55
CA MET A 1 -8.00 4.34 1.55
C MET A 1 -6.53 4.66 1.27
N ALA A 2 -5.80 5.21 2.23
CA ALA A 2 -4.38 5.55 2.08
C ALA A 2 -3.74 5.75 3.46
N ARG A 3 -2.42 5.93 3.51
CA ARG A 3 -1.76 6.55 4.67
C ARG A 3 -2.25 7.99 4.83
N LEU A 4 -2.16 8.51 6.05
CA LEU A 4 -2.53 9.89 6.34
C LEU A 4 -1.25 10.73 6.43
N ASP A 5 -0.85 11.29 5.30
CA ASP A 5 0.29 12.21 5.16
C ASP A 5 -0.10 13.38 4.24
N THR A 6 0.73 14.43 4.21
CA THR A 6 0.41 15.67 3.48
C THR A 6 0.25 15.44 1.98
N VAL A 7 1.07 14.55 1.41
CA VAL A 7 1.10 14.26 -0.02
C VAL A 7 -0.14 13.46 -0.43
N LYS A 8 -0.62 12.52 0.41
CA LYS A 8 -1.85 11.77 0.15
C LYS A 8 -3.11 12.64 0.15
N ASN A 9 -3.06 13.82 0.78
CA ASN A 9 -4.08 14.87 0.66
C ASN A 9 -5.51 14.39 0.96
N ILE A 10 -5.64 13.50 1.94
CA ILE A 10 -6.95 12.99 2.38
C ILE A 10 -7.78 14.09 3.05
N THR A 11 -7.12 15.03 3.74
CA THR A 11 -7.76 16.23 4.27
C THR A 11 -8.29 17.13 3.16
N GLY A 12 -7.56 17.27 2.04
CA GLY A 12 -8.02 18.03 0.87
C GLY A 12 -9.32 17.45 0.31
N LEU A 13 -9.38 16.14 0.08
CA LEU A 13 -10.62 15.48 -0.36
C LEU A 13 -11.80 15.71 0.61
N THR A 14 -11.53 15.67 1.92
CA THR A 14 -12.55 15.93 2.95
C THR A 14 -13.06 17.38 2.87
N GLU A 15 -12.16 18.33 2.61
CA GLU A 15 -12.53 19.73 2.39
C GLU A 15 -13.36 19.91 1.11
N TRP A 16 -12.97 19.28 -0.01
CA TRP A 16 -13.71 19.37 -1.27
C TRP A 16 -15.12 18.81 -1.12
N PHE A 17 -15.27 17.65 -0.48
CA PHE A 17 -16.56 17.06 -0.15
C PHE A 17 -17.38 17.97 0.76
N GLY A 18 -16.77 18.56 1.80
CA GLY A 18 -17.46 19.45 2.73
C GLY A 18 -18.03 20.71 2.09
N LYS A 19 -17.30 21.31 1.14
CA LYS A 19 -17.72 22.49 0.37
C LYS A 19 -18.81 22.18 -0.66
N ASN A 20 -18.76 21.01 -1.29
CA ASN A 20 -19.63 20.69 -2.41
C ASN A 20 -20.97 20.07 -1.94
N THR A 21 -21.99 20.91 -1.77
CA THR A 21 -23.33 20.47 -1.35
C THR A 21 -24.00 19.54 -2.35
N LYS A 22 -23.75 19.71 -3.65
CA LYS A 22 -24.24 18.83 -4.72
C LYS A 22 -23.71 17.41 -4.53
N LEU A 23 -22.41 17.26 -4.32
CA LEU A 23 -21.77 15.96 -4.07
C LEU A 23 -22.29 15.30 -2.79
N ARG A 24 -22.43 16.08 -1.71
CA ARG A 24 -22.95 15.62 -0.41
C ARG A 24 -24.38 15.07 -0.47
N ASN A 25 -25.21 15.61 -1.36
CA ASN A 25 -26.58 15.13 -1.53
C ASN A 25 -26.67 13.83 -2.34
N LEU A 26 -25.60 13.45 -3.04
CA LEU A 26 -25.57 12.26 -3.90
C LEU A 26 -24.94 11.07 -3.19
N VAL A 27 -23.88 11.29 -2.41
CA VAL A 27 -23.07 10.21 -1.84
C VAL A 27 -22.56 10.53 -0.44
N ASN A 28 -22.22 9.48 0.30
CA ASN A 28 -21.48 9.56 1.56
C ASN A 28 -19.96 9.46 1.31
N LEU A 29 -19.16 10.16 2.11
CA LEU A 29 -17.71 10.06 2.06
C LEU A 29 -17.19 9.07 3.12
N VAL A 30 -16.53 8.00 2.68
CA VAL A 30 -15.83 7.06 3.56
C VAL A 30 -14.32 7.20 3.38
N VAL A 31 -13.62 7.56 4.46
CA VAL A 31 -12.17 7.70 4.49
C VAL A 31 -11.58 6.62 5.37
N VAL A 32 -10.60 5.89 4.82
CA VAL A 32 -9.80 4.91 5.57
C VAL A 32 -8.36 5.43 5.59
N ALA A 33 -7.93 6.01 6.71
CA ALA A 33 -6.61 6.61 6.83
C ALA A 33 -6.20 6.84 8.29
N GLY A 34 -4.93 6.59 8.62
CA GLY A 34 -4.30 6.96 9.89
C GLY A 34 -5.01 6.54 11.18
N PHE A 35 -4.64 7.19 12.28
CA PHE A 35 -5.30 7.08 13.59
C PHE A 35 -6.28 8.23 13.83
N PHE A 36 -7.23 8.05 14.75
CA PHE A 36 -8.16 9.12 15.14
C PHE A 36 -7.55 10.12 16.12
N ASP A 37 -6.66 9.64 16.98
CA ASP A 37 -6.08 10.41 18.07
C ASP A 37 -4.64 10.78 17.71
N PRO A 38 -4.28 12.08 17.71
CA PRO A 38 -2.91 12.52 17.46
C PRO A 38 -1.87 11.86 18.38
N SER A 39 -2.25 11.51 19.62
CA SER A 39 -1.33 10.92 20.60
C SER A 39 -0.84 9.53 20.24
N LYS A 40 -1.53 8.84 19.33
CA LYS A 40 -1.18 7.47 18.88
C LYS A 40 -0.18 7.44 17.74
N SER A 41 0.10 8.57 17.11
CA SER A 41 1.08 8.66 16.04
C SER A 41 2.39 9.26 16.56
N ASN A 42 3.50 8.74 16.06
CA ASN A 42 4.83 9.31 16.25
C ASN A 42 5.29 10.13 15.04
N ASP A 43 4.47 10.16 13.97
CA ASP A 43 4.78 10.86 12.73
C ASP A 43 4.20 12.28 12.74
N ARG A 44 5.04 13.27 12.43
CA ARG A 44 4.66 14.68 12.52
C ARG A 44 3.61 15.06 11.48
N GLU A 45 3.68 14.50 10.28
CA GLU A 45 2.71 14.79 9.21
C GLU A 45 1.35 14.18 9.54
N GLU A 46 1.33 12.92 9.98
CA GLU A 46 0.11 12.24 10.38
C GLU A 46 -0.58 12.99 11.55
N ILE A 47 0.17 13.41 12.58
CA ILE A 47 -0.36 14.21 13.70
C ILE A 47 -1.03 15.50 13.19
N ALA A 48 -0.39 16.21 12.26
CA ALA A 48 -0.91 17.45 11.71
C ALA A 48 -2.18 17.22 10.88
N GLU A 49 -2.16 16.19 10.03
CA GLU A 49 -3.31 15.82 9.20
C GLU A 49 -4.49 15.32 10.04
N ILE A 50 -4.26 14.57 11.13
CA ILE A 50 -5.31 14.18 12.09
C ILE A 50 -6.02 15.42 12.68
N LYS A 51 -5.25 16.41 13.14
CA LYS A 51 -5.82 17.66 13.69
C LYS A 51 -6.63 18.40 12.63
N LYS A 52 -6.13 18.48 11.40
CA LYS A 52 -6.82 19.09 10.27
C LYS A 52 -8.10 18.34 9.91
N MET A 53 -8.10 17.00 9.91
CA MET A 53 -9.30 16.19 9.69
C MET A 53 -10.40 16.52 10.70
N HIS A 54 -10.09 16.56 11.99
CA HIS A 54 -11.06 16.93 13.03
C HIS A 54 -11.65 18.34 12.82
N ALA A 55 -10.79 19.32 12.55
CA ALA A 55 -11.22 20.69 12.27
C ALA A 55 -12.16 20.78 11.05
N LEU A 56 -11.89 20.01 9.99
CA LEU A 56 -12.74 19.97 8.80
C LEU A 56 -14.10 19.31 9.06
N ILE A 57 -14.12 18.21 9.84
CA ILE A 57 -15.35 17.51 10.22
C ILE A 57 -16.29 18.45 10.98
N GLU A 58 -15.74 19.23 11.92
CA GLU A 58 -16.49 20.23 12.68
C GLU A 58 -16.91 21.42 11.81
N LYS A 59 -15.97 22.00 11.05
CA LYS A 59 -16.23 23.16 10.18
C LYS A 59 -17.38 22.92 9.20
N TYR A 60 -17.40 21.77 8.54
CA TYR A 60 -18.41 21.45 7.52
C TYR A 60 -19.59 20.62 8.04
N GLN A 61 -19.64 20.35 9.35
CA GLN A 61 -20.70 19.58 10.02
C GLN A 61 -20.98 18.27 9.28
N LEU A 62 -19.95 17.44 9.10
CA LEU A 62 -20.01 16.25 8.24
C LEU A 62 -20.71 15.05 8.90
N LYS A 63 -21.24 15.20 10.12
CA LYS A 63 -21.90 14.12 10.85
C LYS A 63 -23.10 13.59 10.06
N GLY A 64 -23.15 12.27 9.85
CA GLY A 64 -24.21 11.59 9.10
C GLY A 64 -23.89 11.32 7.62
N GLN A 65 -22.97 12.09 7.01
CA GLN A 65 -22.57 11.94 5.61
C GLN A 65 -21.11 11.50 5.44
N PHE A 66 -20.35 11.53 6.53
CA PHE A 66 -18.93 11.19 6.55
C PHE A 66 -18.61 10.08 7.54
N ARG A 67 -17.76 9.14 7.13
CA ARG A 67 -17.24 8.07 7.98
C ARG A 67 -15.72 8.00 7.87
N TRP A 68 -15.03 8.27 8.97
CA TRP A 68 -13.61 8.02 9.10
C TRP A 68 -13.37 6.68 9.79
N ILE A 69 -12.58 5.83 9.14
CA ILE A 69 -12.15 4.52 9.60
C ILE A 69 -10.63 4.55 9.76
N ALA A 70 -10.12 4.03 10.88
CA ALA A 70 -8.68 3.94 11.11
C ALA A 70 -8.02 3.02 10.08
N ALA A 71 -6.70 3.16 9.91
CA ALA A 71 -5.90 2.36 9.00
C ALA A 71 -6.21 0.85 9.12
N GLN A 72 -6.38 0.20 7.96
CA GLN A 72 -6.73 -1.22 7.86
C GLN A 72 -5.54 -2.02 7.36
N THR A 73 -5.13 -3.05 8.12
CA THR A 73 -3.93 -3.85 7.83
C THR A 73 -4.24 -5.21 7.21
N ASP A 74 -5.46 -5.73 7.39
CA ASP A 74 -5.87 -7.01 6.82
C ASP A 74 -6.23 -6.87 5.34
N ARG A 75 -5.34 -7.37 4.47
CA ARG A 75 -5.53 -7.31 3.02
C ARG A 75 -6.76 -8.09 2.52
N TYR A 76 -7.16 -9.18 3.20
CA TYR A 76 -8.30 -9.97 2.76
C TYR A 76 -9.60 -9.21 3.02
N ARG A 77 -9.72 -8.64 4.22
CA ARG A 77 -10.82 -7.74 4.56
C ARG A 77 -10.84 -6.49 3.68
N ASN A 78 -9.69 -5.93 3.36
CA ASN A 78 -9.60 -4.77 2.47
C ASN A 78 -10.11 -5.07 1.05
N GLY A 79 -9.84 -6.28 0.53
CA GLY A 79 -10.41 -6.73 -0.73
C GLY A 79 -11.95 -6.75 -0.71
N GLU A 80 -12.54 -7.29 0.36
CA GLU A 80 -14.00 -7.25 0.55
C GLU A 80 -14.52 -5.83 0.72
N LEU A 81 -13.78 -4.96 1.41
CA LEU A 81 -14.18 -3.56 1.58
C LEU A 81 -14.36 -2.87 0.22
N TYR A 82 -13.43 -3.02 -0.72
CA TYR A 82 -13.60 -2.48 -2.07
C TYR A 82 -14.84 -3.04 -2.78
N ARG A 83 -15.10 -4.35 -2.66
CA ARG A 83 -16.30 -5.00 -3.24
C ARG A 83 -17.60 -4.50 -2.61
N CYS A 84 -17.66 -4.35 -1.29
CA CYS A 84 -18.82 -3.77 -0.62
C CYS A 84 -19.11 -2.34 -1.08
N ILE A 85 -18.07 -1.52 -1.33
CA ILE A 85 -18.28 -0.19 -1.92
C ILE A 85 -18.81 -0.30 -3.36
N ALA A 86 -18.31 -1.26 -4.15
CA ALA A 86 -18.82 -1.53 -5.50
C ALA A 86 -20.30 -1.98 -5.49
N ASP A 87 -20.72 -2.79 -4.52
CA ASP A 87 -22.11 -3.21 -4.34
C ASP A 87 -23.04 -2.00 -4.12
N THR A 88 -22.56 -0.97 -3.40
CA THR A 88 -23.30 0.28 -3.20
C THR A 88 -23.29 1.23 -4.41
N LYS A 89 -22.70 0.80 -5.53
CA LYS A 89 -22.45 1.64 -6.72
C LYS A 89 -21.66 2.92 -6.40
N GLY A 90 -20.73 2.82 -5.45
CA GLY A 90 -19.81 3.89 -5.08
C GLY A 90 -18.69 4.11 -6.10
N ALA A 91 -17.71 4.92 -5.73
CA ALA A 91 -16.48 5.14 -6.50
C ALA A 91 -15.27 5.24 -5.58
N PHE A 92 -14.07 4.99 -6.10
CA PHE A 92 -12.81 5.24 -5.41
C PHE A 92 -12.25 6.61 -5.79
N VAL A 93 -11.71 7.34 -4.82
CA VAL A 93 -11.05 8.63 -5.06
C VAL A 93 -9.63 8.61 -4.47
N GLN A 94 -8.65 8.90 -5.32
CA GLN A 94 -7.25 9.10 -4.97
C GLN A 94 -6.93 10.60 -5.19
N PRO A 95 -6.81 11.42 -4.13
CA PRO A 95 -6.70 12.88 -4.23
C PRO A 95 -5.27 13.43 -4.03
N ALA A 96 -4.23 12.60 -4.13
CA ALA A 96 -2.88 13.03 -3.73
C ALA A 96 -2.39 14.22 -4.54
N LEU A 97 -1.62 15.09 -3.88
CA LEU A 97 -0.86 16.17 -4.54
C LEU A 97 0.11 15.60 -5.58
N TYR A 98 0.68 14.42 -5.29
CA TYR A 98 1.46 13.63 -6.21
C TYR A 98 1.39 12.15 -5.80
N GLU A 99 1.20 11.23 -6.75
CA GLU A 99 1.19 9.80 -6.50
C GLU A 99 2.18 9.11 -7.44
N ALA A 100 3.24 8.50 -6.91
CA ALA A 100 4.29 7.92 -7.74
C ALA A 100 3.78 6.78 -8.63
N PHE A 101 2.90 5.93 -8.10
CA PHE A 101 2.29 4.84 -8.85
C PHE A 101 0.80 4.69 -8.55
N GLY A 102 0.44 4.39 -7.29
CA GLY A 102 -0.96 4.27 -6.88
C GLY A 102 -1.49 2.84 -6.95
N LEU A 103 -0.93 1.92 -6.15
CA LEU A 103 -1.45 0.55 -6.04
C LEU A 103 -2.94 0.50 -5.67
N THR A 104 -3.42 1.44 -4.85
CA THR A 104 -4.83 1.51 -4.47
C THR A 104 -5.76 1.85 -5.64
N VAL A 105 -5.27 2.53 -6.68
CA VAL A 105 -5.99 2.75 -7.95
C VAL A 105 -6.19 1.42 -8.66
N ILE A 106 -5.12 0.61 -8.78
CA ILE A 106 -5.16 -0.72 -9.38
C ILE A 106 -6.07 -1.66 -8.58
N GLU A 107 -5.98 -1.64 -7.25
CA GLU A 107 -6.84 -2.45 -6.37
C GLU A 107 -8.33 -2.12 -6.55
N ALA A 108 -8.67 -0.83 -6.58
CA ALA A 108 -10.04 -0.36 -6.78
C ALA A 108 -10.58 -0.78 -8.16
N MET A 109 -9.82 -0.50 -9.22
CA MET A 109 -10.19 -0.88 -10.59
C MET A 109 -10.33 -2.40 -10.74
N ASN A 110 -9.44 -3.19 -10.11
CA ASN A 110 -9.49 -4.65 -10.14
C ASN A 110 -10.69 -5.22 -9.36
N CYS A 111 -11.30 -4.43 -8.47
CA CYS A 111 -12.57 -4.77 -7.82
C CYS A 111 -13.80 -4.24 -8.59
N GLY A 112 -13.59 -3.67 -9.79
CA GLY A 112 -14.67 -3.09 -10.60
C GLY A 112 -15.19 -1.76 -10.07
N LEU A 113 -14.42 -1.05 -9.25
CA LEU A 113 -14.85 0.23 -8.69
C LEU A 113 -14.43 1.38 -9.64
N PRO A 114 -15.37 2.18 -10.18
CA PRO A 114 -15.04 3.40 -10.91
C PRO A 114 -14.10 4.28 -10.08
N THR A 115 -13.01 4.73 -10.71
CA THR A 115 -11.90 5.36 -9.99
C THR A 115 -11.62 6.76 -10.52
N PHE A 116 -11.55 7.71 -9.59
CA PHE A 116 -11.06 9.07 -9.79
C PHE A 116 -9.66 9.15 -9.16
N ALA A 117 -8.65 9.53 -9.93
CA ALA A 117 -7.29 9.64 -9.40
C ALA A 117 -6.59 10.91 -9.86
N THR A 118 -5.63 11.36 -9.05
CA THR A 118 -4.80 12.51 -9.36
C THR A 118 -4.17 12.41 -10.74
N ASN A 119 -4.13 13.51 -11.48
CA ASN A 119 -3.37 13.63 -12.73
C ASN A 119 -1.86 13.87 -12.49
N GLN A 120 -1.41 13.90 -11.24
CA GLN A 120 -0.02 14.13 -10.85
C GLN A 120 0.70 12.82 -10.51
N GLY A 121 1.49 12.30 -11.45
CA GLY A 121 2.31 11.10 -11.28
C GLY A 121 1.74 9.84 -11.96
N GLY A 122 1.99 8.67 -11.38
CA GLY A 122 1.67 7.38 -11.96
C GLY A 122 0.21 7.13 -12.32
N PRO A 123 -0.80 7.58 -11.53
CA PRO A 123 -2.20 7.36 -11.89
C PRO A 123 -2.61 7.99 -13.22
N ALA A 124 -1.90 9.04 -13.67
CA ALA A 124 -2.11 9.68 -14.97
C ALA A 124 -1.83 8.75 -16.16
N GLU A 125 -0.98 7.73 -15.97
CA GLU A 125 -0.72 6.67 -16.95
C GLU A 125 -1.65 5.46 -16.76
N ILE A 126 -2.00 5.16 -15.50
CA ILE A 126 -2.87 4.02 -15.18
C ILE A 126 -4.26 4.20 -15.77
N LEU A 127 -4.84 5.39 -15.60
CA LEU A 127 -6.16 5.72 -16.10
C LEU A 127 -6.10 6.30 -17.51
N VAL A 128 -7.14 5.98 -18.29
CA VAL A 128 -7.47 6.71 -19.51
C VAL A 128 -8.72 7.53 -19.19
N ASP A 129 -8.54 8.86 -19.12
CA ASP A 129 -9.59 9.79 -18.67
C ASP A 129 -10.89 9.64 -19.48
N GLY A 130 -12.00 9.49 -18.77
CA GLY A 130 -13.32 9.27 -19.36
C GLY A 130 -13.58 7.87 -19.91
N ILE A 131 -12.57 6.99 -19.95
CA ILE A 131 -12.69 5.62 -20.48
C ILE A 131 -12.61 4.60 -19.35
N SER A 132 -11.46 4.50 -18.67
CA SER A 132 -11.22 3.50 -17.61
C SER A 132 -11.25 4.09 -16.19
N GLY A 133 -11.48 5.40 -16.09
CA GLY A 133 -11.58 6.18 -14.87
C GLY A 133 -11.57 7.66 -15.21
N PHE A 134 -11.36 8.51 -14.19
CA PHE A 134 -11.29 9.95 -14.38
C PHE A 134 -10.06 10.55 -13.70
N HIS A 135 -9.45 11.52 -14.35
CA HIS A 135 -8.42 12.36 -13.78
C HIS A 135 -9.03 13.51 -12.97
N ILE A 136 -8.48 13.75 -11.79
CA ILE A 136 -8.78 14.90 -10.95
C ILE A 136 -7.51 15.71 -10.70
N ASP A 137 -7.63 17.03 -10.63
CA ASP A 137 -6.51 17.93 -10.33
C ASP A 137 -6.53 18.25 -8.82
N PRO A 138 -5.52 17.81 -8.05
CA PRO A 138 -5.49 18.05 -6.61
C PRO A 138 -5.30 19.53 -6.24
N ASN A 139 -4.90 20.39 -7.18
CA ASN A 139 -4.82 21.84 -6.98
C ASN A 139 -6.15 22.55 -7.25
N ASN A 140 -7.10 21.88 -7.92
CA ASN A 140 -8.45 22.41 -8.21
C ASN A 140 -9.53 21.49 -7.62
N GLY A 141 -9.72 21.62 -6.29
CA GLY A 141 -10.69 20.82 -5.54
C GLY A 141 -12.14 21.03 -5.93
N ASP A 142 -12.51 22.24 -6.34
CA ASP A 142 -13.89 22.56 -6.73
C ASP A 142 -14.23 21.89 -8.07
N GLU A 143 -13.36 21.99 -9.08
CA GLU A 143 -13.52 21.23 -10.33
C GLU A 143 -13.54 19.72 -10.09
N SER A 144 -12.59 19.22 -9.29
CA SER A 144 -12.47 17.80 -9.00
C SER A 144 -13.72 17.24 -8.30
N SER A 145 -14.27 17.96 -7.32
CA SER A 145 -15.51 17.56 -6.65
C SER A 145 -16.73 17.64 -7.56
N ASN A 146 -16.80 18.64 -8.44
CA ASN A 146 -17.87 18.74 -9.43
C ASN A 146 -17.82 17.58 -10.43
N LYS A 147 -16.63 17.19 -10.90
CA LYS A 147 -16.45 16.03 -11.78
C LYS A 147 -16.97 14.73 -11.14
N ILE A 148 -16.70 14.55 -9.84
CA ILE A 148 -17.22 13.41 -9.08
C ILE A 148 -18.76 13.49 -8.97
N ALA A 149 -19.31 14.67 -8.67
CA ALA A 149 -20.76 14.87 -8.56
C ALA A 149 -21.47 14.57 -9.89
N ASP A 150 -20.94 15.09 -11.01
CA ASP A 150 -21.50 14.90 -12.34
C ASP A 150 -21.51 13.42 -12.77
N PHE A 151 -20.50 12.65 -12.37
CA PHE A 151 -20.51 11.20 -12.59
C PHE A 151 -21.65 10.52 -11.85
N PHE A 152 -21.86 10.83 -10.56
CA PHE A 152 -22.96 10.25 -9.79
C PHE A 152 -24.33 10.71 -10.28
N GLU A 153 -24.47 11.94 -10.77
CA GLU A 153 -25.70 12.39 -11.44
C GLU A 153 -25.99 11.59 -12.72
N LYS A 154 -24.98 11.40 -13.57
CA LYS A 154 -25.12 10.57 -14.77
C LYS A 154 -25.44 9.11 -14.46
N CYS A 155 -24.91 8.57 -13.35
CA CYS A 155 -25.24 7.22 -12.91
C CYS A 155 -26.68 7.13 -12.35
N LYS A 156 -27.22 8.23 -11.81
CA LYS A 156 -28.61 8.29 -11.34
C LYS A 156 -29.60 8.35 -12.51
N THR A 157 -29.24 9.02 -13.61
CA THR A 157 -30.08 9.09 -14.81
C THR A 157 -29.96 7.85 -15.68
N ASP A 158 -28.76 7.28 -15.80
CA ASP A 158 -28.49 6.05 -16.53
C ASP A 158 -27.54 5.14 -15.72
N ALA A 159 -28.13 4.09 -15.15
CA ALA A 159 -27.44 3.13 -14.30
C ALA A 159 -26.39 2.30 -15.07
N GLU A 160 -26.45 2.25 -16.41
CA GLU A 160 -25.43 1.56 -17.20
C GLU A 160 -24.08 2.28 -17.17
N ASN A 161 -24.06 3.61 -16.98
CA ASN A 161 -22.83 4.39 -16.96
C ASN A 161 -21.83 3.87 -15.92
N TRP A 162 -22.32 3.50 -14.74
CA TRP A 162 -21.48 2.92 -13.70
C TRP A 162 -20.89 1.58 -14.13
N ASN A 163 -21.71 0.69 -14.71
CA ASN A 163 -21.26 -0.64 -15.15
C ASN A 163 -20.28 -0.54 -16.34
N LYS A 164 -20.49 0.41 -17.27
CA LYS A 164 -19.59 0.69 -18.39
C LYS A 164 -18.20 1.11 -17.88
N MET A 165 -18.16 2.06 -16.95
CA MET A 165 -16.91 2.54 -16.34
C MET A 165 -16.21 1.43 -15.52
N SER A 166 -16.98 0.64 -14.78
CA SER A 166 -16.49 -0.51 -14.02
C SER A 166 -15.82 -1.55 -14.94
N ALA A 167 -16.50 -1.95 -16.02
CA ALA A 167 -15.99 -2.92 -16.98
C ALA A 167 -14.74 -2.41 -17.72
N ALA A 168 -14.72 -1.14 -18.12
CA ALA A 168 -13.56 -0.53 -18.76
C ALA A 168 -12.35 -0.44 -17.80
N GLY A 169 -12.58 -0.14 -16.52
CA GLY A 169 -11.56 -0.19 -15.47
C GLY A 169 -10.96 -1.58 -15.31
N LEU A 170 -11.78 -2.62 -15.22
CA LEU A 170 -11.33 -4.02 -15.16
C LEU A 170 -10.51 -4.42 -16.39
N GLN A 171 -10.99 -4.08 -17.59
CA GLN A 171 -10.30 -4.37 -18.84
C GLN A 171 -8.90 -3.75 -18.86
N ARG A 172 -8.77 -2.47 -18.46
CA ARG A 172 -7.48 -1.77 -18.37
C ARG A 172 -6.48 -2.49 -17.46
N ILE A 173 -6.94 -3.03 -16.33
CA ILE A 173 -6.09 -3.78 -15.40
C ILE A 173 -5.60 -5.09 -16.02
N TYR A 174 -6.48 -5.86 -16.65
CA TYR A 174 -6.10 -7.13 -17.26
C TYR A 174 -5.12 -6.97 -18.43
N GLU A 175 -5.23 -5.88 -19.18
CA GLU A 175 -4.35 -5.58 -20.30
C GLU A 175 -2.96 -5.12 -19.88
N CYS A 176 -2.85 -4.35 -18.79
CA CYS A 176 -1.63 -3.60 -18.48
C CYS A 176 -0.97 -3.97 -17.14
N TYR A 177 -1.75 -4.29 -16.10
CA TYR A 177 -1.30 -4.27 -14.71
C TYR A 177 -1.52 -5.62 -14.01
N THR A 178 -0.93 -6.69 -14.55
CA THR A 178 -0.97 -8.03 -13.94
C THR A 178 0.43 -8.56 -13.60
N TRP A 179 0.52 -9.36 -12.54
CA TRP A 179 1.77 -10.02 -12.15
C TRP A 179 2.31 -10.99 -13.21
N LYS A 180 1.43 -11.55 -14.05
CA LYS A 180 1.83 -12.39 -15.19
C LYS A 180 2.60 -11.59 -16.24
N ILE A 181 2.10 -10.39 -16.60
CA ILE A 181 2.80 -9.48 -17.53
C ILE A 181 4.14 -9.06 -16.93
N TYR A 182 4.16 -8.70 -15.64
CA TYR A 182 5.38 -8.33 -14.92
C TYR A 182 6.43 -9.45 -14.95
N ALA A 183 6.06 -10.67 -14.54
CA ALA A 183 6.98 -11.81 -14.47
C ALA A 183 7.62 -12.12 -15.82
N ASN A 184 6.82 -12.13 -16.89
CA ASN A 184 7.31 -12.35 -18.24
C ASN A 184 8.31 -11.27 -18.67
N LYS A 185 8.01 -9.99 -18.42
CA LYS A 185 8.91 -8.87 -18.74
C LYS A 185 10.23 -8.97 -17.98
N VAL A 186 10.18 -9.25 -16.67
CA VAL A 186 11.39 -9.35 -15.82
C VAL A 186 12.29 -10.50 -16.27
N LEU A 187 11.72 -11.67 -16.57
CA LEU A 187 12.50 -12.81 -17.05
C LEU A 187 13.17 -12.51 -18.39
N ASN A 188 12.43 -11.94 -19.34
CA ASN A 188 12.96 -11.55 -20.65
C ASN A 188 14.07 -10.51 -20.53
N MET A 189 13.87 -9.47 -19.72
CA MET A 189 14.90 -8.46 -19.45
C MET A 189 16.12 -9.09 -18.77
N GLY A 190 15.92 -9.99 -17.79
CA GLY A 190 17.02 -10.70 -17.13
C GLY A 190 17.90 -11.46 -18.10
N SER A 191 17.30 -12.18 -19.05
CA SER A 191 18.04 -12.89 -20.11
C SER A 191 18.79 -11.93 -21.03
N VAL A 192 18.13 -10.88 -21.54
CA VAL A 192 18.73 -9.92 -22.47
C VAL A 192 19.87 -9.13 -21.81
N TYR A 193 19.63 -8.56 -20.64
CA TYR A 193 20.66 -7.80 -19.91
C TYR A 193 21.75 -8.70 -19.34
N GLY A 194 21.43 -9.95 -19.03
CA GLY A 194 22.41 -10.97 -18.67
C GLY A 194 23.40 -11.20 -19.80
N PHE A 195 22.91 -11.42 -21.03
CA PHE A 195 23.77 -11.54 -22.21
C PHE A 195 24.55 -10.25 -22.50
N TRP A 196 23.88 -9.10 -22.51
CA TRP A 196 24.50 -7.79 -22.76
C TRP A 196 25.62 -7.45 -21.77
N ARG A 197 25.47 -7.84 -20.50
CA ARG A 197 26.48 -7.64 -19.47
C ARG A 197 27.75 -8.45 -19.75
N GLN A 198 27.61 -9.64 -20.31
CA GLN A 198 28.73 -10.52 -20.63
C GLN A 198 29.51 -10.01 -21.85
N THR A 199 28.81 -9.43 -22.83
CA THR A 199 29.43 -8.90 -24.06
C THR A 199 30.09 -7.53 -23.87
N ASN A 200 29.60 -6.69 -22.94
CA ASN A 200 30.11 -5.32 -22.74
C ASN A 200 30.92 -5.14 -21.44
N LYS A 201 31.75 -6.12 -21.07
CA LYS A 201 32.52 -6.06 -19.81
C LYS A 201 33.52 -4.91 -19.79
N GLU A 202 34.29 -4.73 -20.85
CA GLU A 202 35.40 -3.77 -20.89
C GLU A 202 34.91 -2.32 -20.75
N GLN A 203 33.82 -1.96 -21.44
CA GLN A 203 33.23 -0.62 -21.35
C GLN A 203 32.66 -0.30 -19.95
N LYS A 204 32.36 -1.32 -19.12
CA LYS A 204 31.80 -1.10 -17.78
C LYS A 204 32.85 -0.86 -16.70
N LEU A 205 34.11 -1.26 -16.91
CA LEU A 205 35.15 -1.18 -15.88
C LEU A 205 35.39 0.27 -15.42
N ALA A 206 35.55 1.20 -16.35
CA ALA A 206 35.75 2.62 -16.01
C ALA A 206 34.56 3.20 -15.25
N LYS A 207 33.33 2.90 -15.69
CA LYS A 207 32.09 3.33 -15.01
C LYS A 207 32.00 2.74 -13.60
N GLN A 208 32.35 1.48 -13.44
CA GLN A 208 32.37 0.82 -12.13
C GLN A 208 33.35 1.51 -11.17
N ARG A 209 34.59 1.77 -11.61
CA ARG A 209 35.58 2.50 -10.80
C ARG A 209 35.12 3.90 -10.41
N TYR A 210 34.46 4.60 -11.33
CA TYR A 210 33.89 5.92 -11.03
C TYR A 210 32.79 5.86 -9.96
N ILE A 211 31.87 4.89 -10.05
CA ILE A 211 30.82 4.69 -9.04
C ILE A 211 31.43 4.29 -7.69
N GLU A 212 32.45 3.43 -7.68
CA GLU A 212 33.18 3.05 -6.46
C GLU A 212 33.84 4.27 -5.81
N ALA A 213 34.48 5.14 -6.59
CA ALA A 213 35.04 6.39 -6.08
C ALA A 213 33.95 7.33 -5.52
N PHE A 214 32.85 7.52 -6.27
CA PHE A 214 31.73 8.35 -5.82
C PHE A 214 31.13 7.84 -4.50
N TYR A 215 30.90 6.53 -4.38
CA TYR A 215 30.40 5.92 -3.16
C TYR A 215 31.34 6.16 -1.97
N ASN A 216 32.63 5.89 -2.16
CA ASN A 216 33.60 5.95 -1.06
C ASN A 216 33.93 7.38 -0.62
N LEU A 217 34.01 8.32 -1.57
CA LEU A 217 34.48 9.68 -1.31
C LEU A 217 33.34 10.67 -1.03
N GLN A 218 32.14 10.44 -1.58
CA GLN A 218 31.00 11.33 -1.41
C GLN A 218 29.93 10.69 -0.53
N PHE A 219 29.33 9.58 -0.98
CA PHE A 219 28.17 8.99 -0.31
C PHE A 219 28.47 8.58 1.14
N ASN A 220 29.58 7.86 1.38
CA ASN A 220 29.95 7.43 2.72
C ASN A 220 30.16 8.60 3.70
N ASN A 221 30.69 9.73 3.22
CA ASN A 221 30.90 10.90 4.07
C ASN A 221 29.58 11.58 4.45
N LEU A 222 28.62 11.62 3.52
CA LEU A 222 27.27 12.11 3.82
C LEU A 222 26.51 11.17 4.76
N ALA A 223 26.62 9.86 4.55
CA ALA A 223 25.93 8.86 5.37
C ALA A 223 26.39 8.88 6.85
N LYS A 224 27.67 9.13 7.11
CA LYS A 224 28.22 9.29 8.47
C LYS A 224 27.59 10.46 9.25
N ASN A 225 27.09 11.48 8.55
CA ASN A 225 26.48 12.65 9.16
C ASN A 225 25.00 12.45 9.51
N VAL A 226 24.40 11.32 9.12
CA VAL A 226 23.01 11.01 9.45
C VAL A 226 22.97 10.51 10.90
N PRO A 227 22.23 11.20 11.81
CA PRO A 227 22.12 10.77 13.20
C PRO A 227 21.54 9.36 13.30
N ILE A 228 22.18 8.50 14.09
CA ILE A 228 21.66 7.16 14.40
C ILE A 228 20.64 7.33 15.54
N PRO A 229 19.40 6.86 15.40
CA PRO A 229 18.43 6.92 16.48
C PRO A 229 18.95 6.15 17.70
N GLU A 230 19.12 6.83 18.83
CA GLU A 230 19.37 6.17 20.11
C GLU A 230 18.08 5.45 20.52
N PHE A 231 18.12 4.12 20.54
CA PHE A 231 17.06 3.35 21.17
C PHE A 231 17.14 3.60 22.66
N ALA A 232 16.17 4.31 23.21
CA ALA A 232 16.06 4.50 24.66
C ALA A 232 15.93 3.12 25.32
N SER A 233 17.04 2.63 25.90
CA SER A 233 16.99 1.54 26.86
C SER A 233 16.19 2.06 28.06
N SER A 234 15.00 1.53 28.27
CA SER A 234 14.22 1.76 29.48
C SER A 234 14.92 1.10 30.67
N THR A 235 15.98 1.70 31.19
CA THR A 235 16.56 1.31 32.46
C THR A 235 15.73 1.97 33.54
N GLN A 236 14.68 1.28 33.99
CA GLN A 236 14.08 1.56 35.29
C GLN A 236 15.16 1.30 36.35
N THR A 237 15.82 2.34 36.84
CA THR A 237 16.54 2.27 38.12
C THR A 237 15.51 2.23 39.24
N SER A 238 15.07 1.03 39.61
CA SER A 238 14.43 0.81 40.90
C SER A 238 15.53 0.82 41.97
N SER A 239 15.69 1.96 42.62
CA SER A 239 16.37 2.06 43.91
C SER A 239 15.52 1.37 44.97
N THR A 240 15.89 0.14 45.37
CA THR A 240 15.50 -0.40 46.68
C THR A 240 16.68 -1.09 47.31
N SER A 241 17.16 -0.45 48.37
CA SER A 241 17.98 -1.03 49.42
C SER A 241 17.31 -2.26 50.04
N LYS A 242 18.09 -3.32 50.27
CA LYS A 242 18.02 -4.20 51.46
C LYS A 242 19.12 -5.29 51.40
N THR A 243 20.15 -5.07 52.21
CA THR A 243 20.77 -6.00 53.17
C THR A 243 21.14 -7.44 52.72
N LYS A 244 22.45 -7.72 52.63
CA LYS A 244 23.06 -9.06 52.77
C LYS A 244 22.86 -9.58 54.20
N PRO A 245 22.62 -10.89 54.40
CA PRO A 245 23.70 -11.85 54.70
C PRO A 245 23.42 -13.22 54.00
N GLN A 246 24.27 -14.24 53.86
CA GLN A 246 25.60 -14.63 54.36
C GLN A 246 26.03 -15.81 53.44
N GLU A 247 27.27 -15.84 52.94
CA GLU A 247 27.81 -17.00 52.22
C GLU A 247 28.28 -18.06 53.22
N THR A 248 27.78 -19.28 53.08
CA THR A 248 28.48 -20.49 53.55
C THR A 248 28.45 -21.52 52.43
N ALA A 249 29.62 -22.04 52.12
CA ALA A 249 29.87 -23.26 51.36
C ALA A 249 30.89 -24.08 52.20
N PRO A 250 31.23 -25.33 51.87
CA PRO A 250 30.67 -26.25 50.87
C PRO A 250 30.41 -27.66 51.46
N THR A 251 29.66 -28.53 50.77
CA THR A 251 30.00 -29.98 50.73
C THR A 251 29.28 -30.68 49.58
N ALA A 252 30.05 -31.37 48.75
CA ALA A 252 29.57 -32.38 47.81
C ALA A 252 29.55 -33.75 48.53
N VAL A 253 28.58 -34.61 48.18
CA VAL A 253 28.71 -36.09 48.01
C VAL A 253 27.31 -36.70 47.70
N VAL A 254 27.17 -37.16 46.45
CA VAL A 254 26.67 -38.47 45.95
C VAL A 254 25.17 -38.90 46.07
N GLU A 255 24.62 -39.13 44.86
CA GLU A 255 23.61 -40.11 44.36
C GLU A 255 22.20 -40.26 44.98
N SER A 256 21.17 -40.16 44.14
CA SER A 256 20.57 -41.35 43.48
C SER A 256 19.47 -40.98 42.48
N GLN A 257 19.17 -41.97 41.64
CA GLN A 257 18.50 -41.96 40.34
C GLN A 257 17.00 -41.64 40.39
N HIS A 258 16.48 -40.99 39.34
CA HIS A 258 15.26 -41.46 38.66
C HIS A 258 15.16 -40.93 37.23
N SER A 259 15.12 -41.87 36.29
CA SER A 259 14.87 -41.74 34.86
C SER A 259 13.38 -41.92 34.56
N LEU A 260 12.85 -41.18 33.57
CA LEU A 260 11.57 -41.40 32.87
C LEU A 260 11.59 -40.55 31.56
N PRO A 261 10.79 -40.87 30.52
CA PRO A 261 11.30 -41.53 29.33
C PRO A 261 11.17 -40.73 28.02
N THR A 262 11.90 -41.22 27.03
CA THR A 262 12.02 -40.82 25.63
C THR A 262 10.67 -40.77 24.89
N GLN A 263 10.39 -39.66 24.18
CA GLN A 263 9.25 -39.53 23.28
C GLN A 263 9.52 -40.22 21.93
N GLU A 264 8.64 -41.14 21.55
CA GLU A 264 8.61 -41.80 20.25
C GLU A 264 8.15 -40.85 19.13
N ALA A 265 8.78 -41.02 17.97
CA ALA A 265 8.56 -40.27 16.74
C ALA A 265 7.26 -40.67 16.03
N LYS A 266 6.49 -39.69 15.55
CA LYS A 266 5.36 -39.89 14.63
C LYS A 266 5.86 -40.20 13.20
N PRO A 267 5.17 -41.06 12.43
CA PRO A 267 5.62 -41.49 11.10
C PRO A 267 5.36 -40.42 10.03
N LYS A 268 6.26 -40.39 9.04
CA LYS A 268 6.18 -39.59 7.81
C LYS A 268 5.03 -40.07 6.93
N VAL A 269 4.22 -39.12 6.43
CA VAL A 269 3.24 -39.34 5.37
C VAL A 269 3.96 -39.32 4.03
N GLU A 270 3.72 -40.34 3.22
CA GLU A 270 4.30 -40.58 1.90
C GLU A 270 3.40 -39.90 0.84
N GLU A 271 3.93 -38.93 0.09
CA GLU A 271 3.22 -38.26 -1.01
C GLU A 271 3.36 -39.08 -2.30
N ALA A 272 2.21 -39.48 -2.88
CA ALA A 272 2.13 -40.12 -4.19
C ALA A 272 2.27 -39.10 -5.34
N PRO A 273 2.90 -39.46 -6.48
CA PRO A 273 3.17 -38.53 -7.56
C PRO A 273 1.92 -38.24 -8.41
N VAL A 274 1.62 -36.95 -8.60
CA VAL A 274 0.56 -36.46 -9.49
C VAL A 274 0.99 -36.60 -10.95
N LEU A 275 0.25 -37.40 -11.72
CA LEU A 275 0.38 -37.51 -13.18
C LEU A 275 -0.06 -36.20 -13.86
N MET A 276 0.84 -35.58 -14.62
CA MET A 276 0.52 -34.48 -15.55
C MET A 276 0.03 -35.05 -16.89
N PRO A 277 -1.05 -34.52 -17.51
CA PRO A 277 -1.46 -34.90 -18.85
C PRO A 277 -0.53 -34.27 -19.91
N LYS A 278 -0.12 -35.09 -20.89
CA LYS A 278 0.65 -34.66 -22.07
C LYS A 278 -0.24 -33.85 -23.02
N THR A 279 0.01 -32.55 -23.14
CA THR A 279 -0.61 -31.71 -24.17
C THR A 279 0.20 -31.79 -25.46
N GLN A 280 -0.43 -32.26 -26.54
CA GLN A 280 0.14 -32.29 -27.89
C GLN A 280 0.37 -30.86 -28.39
N LEU A 281 1.61 -30.54 -28.77
CA LEU A 281 1.98 -29.33 -29.50
C LEU A 281 1.62 -29.49 -30.98
N THR A 282 0.50 -28.91 -31.40
CA THR A 282 0.24 -28.64 -32.83
C THR A 282 0.98 -27.36 -33.22
N GLN A 283 2.04 -27.52 -34.03
CA GLN A 283 2.63 -26.44 -34.80
C GLN A 283 1.57 -25.83 -35.74
N ARG A 284 1.33 -24.52 -35.62
CA ARG A 284 0.80 -23.72 -36.73
C ARG A 284 1.74 -22.56 -36.96
N HIS A 285 2.40 -22.61 -38.11
CA HIS A 285 3.08 -21.49 -38.73
C HIS A 285 2.00 -20.51 -39.20
N VAL A 286 2.13 -19.24 -38.85
CA VAL A 286 1.51 -18.12 -39.56
C VAL A 286 2.56 -17.00 -39.58
N PHE A 287 2.73 -16.43 -40.77
CA PHE A 287 3.65 -15.35 -41.13
C PHE A 287 3.49 -14.09 -40.28
#